data_AF-A0A5A7U6D1-F1
#
_entry.id   AF-A0A5A7U6D1-F1
#
_cell.length_a   1.000
_cell.length_b   1.000
_cell.length_c   1.000
_cell.angle_alpha   90.00
_cell.angle_beta   90.00
_cell.angle_gamma   90.00
#
_symmetry.space_group_name_H-M   'P 1'
#
loop_
_entity.id
_entity.type
_entity.pdbx_description
1 polymer ?
#
loop_
_entity_poly.entity_id
_entity_poly.type
_entity_poly.pdbx_seq_one_letter_code
_entity_poly.pdbx_strand_id
1 'polypeptide(L)'
;MKPWQFKIPSPKNTLRLELDHTNTGMSFDTMRVQSSTTPQSPTSSRMLERALSSRRVPHHSGDIDDDDDDDDVSKTKKHNFSFFTHRISNYFVRIGPIWACLALVALILLLISSLIFFHSRRFVCVSSYDPVSRSGFFGMDGLDSDFGSLGVPWCRSKQGKTVEWTAKDLLKALEEFVPIYETRPIKNNMYGMGFDHSFGLWFIARWLKPDLMIESGAFKGHSTWVLRQAMPYTRIISLSPRHPEKYLKKGPAYVDANCTYFAGKDFVDFGSVAWKNVMKEHGIDDLSQVLVFFDDHQNELKRIKQALNAGFRHLVFEDNYDTGTGDHYSLRQMCDQFYIRGGGHSCFKDSDEARIRAKRKLFWEKAVDIEELCGPYESWWGVQGYMRDDFNHSNRAISHAEHFQNSRYLESILDVYWEVPPVAGPSLTHQTRYDPARVSSPIVEDGRYLNNSWESLAEIRHFTLLVNR
;
A
#
# COMPACT_ATOMS: atom_id res chain seq x y z
N MET A 1 -66.33 9.87 21.57
CA MET A 1 -67.21 10.10 20.39
C MET A 1 -66.38 9.92 19.11
N LYS A 2 -67.02 9.74 17.94
CA LYS A 2 -66.32 9.47 16.67
C LYS A 2 -65.68 10.76 16.10
N PRO A 3 -64.46 10.71 15.53
CA PRO A 3 -63.93 11.81 14.72
C PRO A 3 -64.65 11.85 13.37
N TRP A 4 -64.88 13.05 12.84
CA TRP A 4 -65.41 13.25 11.48
C TRP A 4 -64.29 13.24 10.44
N GLN A 5 -64.54 12.56 9.32
CA GLN A 5 -63.70 12.63 8.13
C GLN A 5 -64.22 13.71 7.19
N PHE A 6 -63.32 14.36 6.45
CA PHE A 6 -63.61 14.96 5.14
C PHE A 6 -62.63 14.40 4.12
N LYS A 7 -63.07 14.31 2.85
CA LYS A 7 -62.43 13.51 1.81
C LYS A 7 -62.84 14.03 0.43
N ILE A 8 -61.92 13.95 -0.55
CA ILE A 8 -62.20 14.05 -2.02
C ILE A 8 -62.59 15.48 -2.49
N PRO A 9 -62.29 15.91 -3.75
CA PRO A 9 -61.77 15.16 -4.91
C PRO A 9 -60.42 15.64 -5.47
N SER A 10 -59.91 14.90 -6.47
CA SER A 10 -58.95 15.40 -7.48
C SER A 10 -59.64 15.56 -8.85
N PRO A 11 -59.11 16.39 -9.74
CA PRO A 11 -59.24 16.24 -11.19
C PRO A 11 -58.16 15.28 -11.76
N LYS A 12 -58.17 15.08 -13.09
CA LYS A 12 -57.21 14.25 -13.86
C LYS A 12 -56.75 15.00 -15.13
N ASN A 13 -55.51 14.73 -15.57
CA ASN A 13 -54.97 14.97 -16.92
C ASN A 13 -54.95 16.47 -17.36
N THR A 14 -54.32 16.92 -18.46
CA THR A 14 -53.64 16.25 -19.61
C THR A 14 -52.50 17.16 -20.14
N LEU A 15 -51.85 16.79 -21.27
CA LEU A 15 -50.73 17.48 -21.96
C LEU A 15 -49.39 17.31 -21.21
N ARG A 16 -48.33 16.67 -21.73
CA ARG A 16 -47.98 16.20 -23.09
C ARG A 16 -47.83 17.32 -24.13
N LEU A 17 -46.57 17.68 -24.39
CA LEU A 17 -46.13 18.40 -25.58
C LEU A 17 -45.16 17.48 -26.34
N GLU A 18 -45.52 17.14 -27.57
CA GLU A 18 -44.62 16.57 -28.57
C GLU A 18 -43.92 17.72 -29.32
N LEU A 19 -42.69 17.54 -29.75
CA LEU A 19 -41.98 18.44 -30.66
C LEU A 19 -41.09 17.57 -31.55
N ASP A 20 -41.44 17.46 -32.82
CA ASP A 20 -41.03 16.33 -33.65
C ASP A 20 -40.40 16.74 -34.99
N HIS A 21 -39.47 15.90 -35.44
CA HIS A 21 -38.84 15.78 -36.76
C HIS A 21 -38.81 16.93 -37.80
N THR A 22 -37.58 17.36 -38.14
CA THR A 22 -36.99 17.18 -39.50
C THR A 22 -35.50 16.84 -39.30
N ASN A 23 -34.86 15.78 -39.83
CA ASN A 23 -34.99 14.95 -41.04
C ASN A 23 -34.32 15.52 -42.31
N THR A 24 -33.03 15.20 -42.47
CA THR A 24 -32.32 15.08 -43.75
C THR A 24 -31.37 13.89 -43.66
N GLY A 25 -31.52 12.90 -44.53
CA GLY A 25 -30.67 11.71 -44.54
C GLY A 25 -29.83 11.57 -45.82
N MET A 26 -28.77 10.76 -45.77
CA MET A 26 -28.19 10.11 -46.92
C MET A 26 -27.76 8.70 -46.52
N SER A 27 -28.17 7.72 -47.31
CA SER A 27 -27.64 6.35 -47.29
C SER A 27 -27.04 6.06 -48.66
N PHE A 28 -26.01 5.22 -48.70
CA PHE A 28 -25.62 4.54 -49.92
C PHE A 28 -25.19 3.10 -49.57
N ASP A 29 -25.83 2.15 -50.23
CA ASP A 29 -25.38 0.76 -50.36
C ASP A 29 -24.05 0.72 -51.15
N THR A 30 -23.30 -0.38 -51.28
CA THR A 30 -23.59 -1.80 -51.05
C THR A 30 -22.27 -2.55 -50.86
N MET A 31 -22.24 -3.65 -50.11
CA MET A 31 -21.85 -4.95 -50.70
C MET A 31 -22.18 -6.13 -49.77
N ARG A 32 -22.36 -7.30 -50.39
CA ARG A 32 -22.95 -8.50 -49.79
C ARG A 32 -22.22 -9.72 -50.31
N VAL A 33 -21.61 -10.51 -49.42
CA VAL A 33 -21.17 -11.88 -49.74
C VAL A 33 -21.72 -12.81 -48.67
N GLN A 34 -22.56 -13.76 -49.08
CA GLN A 34 -23.00 -14.89 -48.27
C GLN A 34 -22.42 -16.16 -48.91
N SER A 35 -21.84 -17.05 -48.10
CA SER A 35 -21.71 -18.47 -48.45
C SER A 35 -21.74 -19.31 -47.18
N SER A 36 -22.88 -19.92 -46.92
CA SER A 36 -23.08 -20.91 -45.85
C SER A 36 -22.74 -22.32 -46.35
N THR A 37 -22.12 -23.15 -45.50
CA THR A 37 -22.59 -24.53 -45.20
C THR A 37 -21.75 -25.21 -44.12
N THR A 38 -22.43 -25.92 -43.22
CA THR A 38 -21.90 -27.04 -42.42
C THR A 38 -22.32 -28.36 -43.08
N PRO A 39 -21.61 -29.49 -42.87
CA PRO A 39 -22.09 -30.47 -41.87
C PRO A 39 -20.95 -31.18 -41.10
N GLN A 40 -21.22 -32.35 -40.49
CA GLN A 40 -20.52 -32.88 -39.31
C GLN A 40 -19.74 -34.21 -39.52
N SER A 41 -18.49 -34.26 -39.02
CA SER A 41 -17.86 -35.42 -38.31
C SER A 41 -17.72 -36.79 -39.07
N PRO A 42 -17.22 -37.91 -38.47
CA PRO A 42 -16.41 -38.12 -37.25
C PRO A 42 -15.16 -39.06 -37.41
N THR A 43 -14.46 -39.35 -36.30
CA THR A 43 -13.39 -40.41 -36.11
C THR A 43 -12.00 -40.10 -36.71
N SER A 44 -10.86 -40.69 -36.28
CA SER A 44 -10.63 -41.82 -35.33
C SER A 44 -9.37 -41.66 -34.44
N SER A 45 -9.17 -42.62 -33.52
CA SER A 45 -8.12 -42.78 -32.48
C SER A 45 -6.67 -43.01 -33.01
N ARG A 46 -5.57 -43.14 -32.23
CA ARG A 46 -5.24 -43.58 -30.83
C ARG A 46 -3.95 -42.85 -30.35
N MET A 47 -3.70 -42.62 -29.05
CA MET A 47 -2.93 -43.46 -28.08
C MET A 47 -1.62 -44.11 -28.61
N LEU A 48 -0.53 -44.31 -27.85
CA LEU A 48 -0.36 -44.37 -26.38
C LEU A 48 1.08 -43.95 -25.94
N GLU A 49 1.30 -43.83 -24.63
CA GLU A 49 2.58 -43.51 -23.95
C GLU A 49 3.68 -44.61 -24.00
N ARG A 50 4.86 -44.25 -23.43
CA ARG A 50 5.95 -45.06 -22.81
C ARG A 50 7.27 -45.15 -23.61
N ALA A 51 8.44 -45.39 -23.01
CA ALA A 51 9.02 -45.10 -21.68
C ALA A 51 10.49 -45.64 -21.65
N LEU A 52 11.35 -45.12 -20.76
CA LEU A 52 12.57 -45.75 -20.22
C LEU A 52 13.74 -46.20 -21.16
N SER A 53 14.85 -45.47 -21.07
CA SER A 53 16.16 -45.93 -20.55
C SER A 53 17.11 -46.90 -21.34
N SER A 54 18.36 -46.41 -21.53
CA SER A 54 19.65 -47.09 -21.22
C SER A 54 20.37 -48.09 -22.18
N ARG A 55 21.70 -47.84 -22.38
CA ARG A 55 22.82 -48.77 -22.77
C ARG A 55 22.87 -49.22 -24.26
N ARG A 56 23.98 -49.73 -24.86
CA ARG A 56 25.37 -50.20 -24.47
C ARG A 56 26.30 -50.17 -25.75
N VAL A 57 27.63 -50.43 -25.85
CA VAL A 57 28.69 -50.88 -24.90
C VAL A 57 30.07 -50.12 -24.97
N PRO A 58 30.99 -50.26 -25.98
CA PRO A 58 32.40 -50.58 -25.60
C PRO A 58 33.57 -49.82 -26.27
N HIS A 59 34.67 -49.62 -25.51
CA HIS A 59 35.86 -50.50 -25.48
C HIS A 59 36.77 -50.11 -24.27
N HIS A 60 37.11 -51.04 -23.36
CA HIS A 60 38.42 -51.75 -23.21
C HIS A 60 39.59 -50.88 -22.71
N SER A 61 40.47 -51.34 -21.79
CA SER A 61 40.55 -52.67 -21.13
C SER A 61 41.45 -52.69 -19.87
N GLY A 62 40.94 -53.28 -18.79
CA GLY A 62 41.66 -53.93 -17.67
C GLY A 62 42.53 -53.09 -16.73
N ASP A 63 43.03 -53.63 -15.62
CA ASP A 63 42.60 -54.81 -14.80
C ASP A 63 43.43 -54.84 -13.48
N ILE A 64 43.00 -55.63 -12.49
CA ILE A 64 43.73 -56.08 -11.26
C ILE A 64 43.85 -55.07 -10.09
N ASP A 65 42.87 -55.16 -9.18
CA ASP A 65 42.94 -55.66 -7.79
C ASP A 65 43.84 -54.99 -6.69
N ASP A 66 43.12 -54.57 -5.63
CA ASP A 66 43.26 -54.94 -4.19
C ASP A 66 44.26 -54.30 -3.18
N ASP A 67 43.79 -54.40 -1.92
CA ASP A 67 44.33 -54.21 -0.56
C ASP A 67 44.75 -52.82 -0.01
N ASP A 68 43.93 -52.35 0.95
CA ASP A 68 44.23 -51.92 2.34
C ASP A 68 45.49 -51.09 2.67
N ASP A 69 45.32 -49.98 3.44
CA ASP A 69 45.43 -50.04 4.92
C ASP A 69 44.93 -48.73 5.61
N ASP A 70 44.83 -48.76 6.95
CA ASP A 70 44.12 -47.79 7.81
C ASP A 70 44.91 -46.54 8.34
N ASP A 71 44.13 -45.59 8.87
CA ASP A 71 44.38 -44.63 9.98
C ASP A 71 45.52 -43.55 10.01
N ASP A 72 45.04 -42.29 9.94
CA ASP A 72 45.15 -41.23 10.98
C ASP A 72 46.45 -40.37 11.20
N VAL A 73 46.25 -39.30 11.98
CA VAL A 73 47.17 -38.43 12.73
C VAL A 73 47.62 -37.10 12.08
N SER A 74 47.06 -36.02 12.63
CA SER A 74 47.34 -34.60 12.33
C SER A 74 48.78 -34.08 12.57
N LYS A 75 49.16 -32.97 11.88
CA LYS A 75 49.77 -31.76 12.53
C LYS A 75 50.09 -30.52 11.63
N THR A 76 49.52 -29.37 12.03
CA THR A 76 50.09 -27.99 12.10
C THR A 76 50.75 -27.25 10.90
N LYS A 77 50.13 -26.10 10.55
CA LYS A 77 50.69 -24.73 10.29
C LYS A 77 52.00 -24.55 9.49
N LYS A 78 51.92 -23.74 8.41
CA LYS A 78 52.48 -22.36 8.36
C LYS A 78 51.95 -21.55 7.15
N HIS A 79 51.95 -20.21 7.26
CA HIS A 79 51.53 -19.30 6.18
C HIS A 79 52.71 -18.84 5.30
N ASN A 80 52.48 -18.74 3.99
CA ASN A 80 53.38 -18.05 3.05
C ASN A 80 52.97 -16.59 2.89
N PHE A 81 53.71 -15.64 3.47
CA PHE A 81 53.43 -14.20 3.34
C PHE A 81 54.71 -13.34 3.33
N SER A 82 55.73 -13.73 2.56
CA SER A 82 57.06 -13.08 2.59
C SER A 82 57.72 -12.85 1.21
N PHE A 83 56.95 -12.83 0.11
CA PHE A 83 57.51 -12.65 -1.25
C PHE A 83 57.13 -11.34 -1.95
N PHE A 84 56.17 -10.56 -1.44
CA PHE A 84 55.67 -9.35 -2.13
C PHE A 84 56.29 -8.04 -1.61
N THR A 85 56.73 -7.99 -0.35
CA THR A 85 57.19 -6.77 0.33
C THR A 85 58.52 -6.23 -0.20
N HIS A 86 59.38 -7.07 -0.78
CA HIS A 86 60.75 -6.69 -1.12
C HIS A 86 60.93 -5.92 -2.45
N ARG A 87 59.90 -5.78 -3.29
CA ARG A 87 60.01 -5.05 -4.58
C ARG A 87 59.55 -3.60 -4.54
N ILE A 88 58.78 -3.17 -3.53
CA ILE A 88 58.20 -1.82 -3.47
C ILE A 88 59.20 -0.78 -2.95
N SER A 89 60.05 -1.15 -1.99
CA SER A 89 60.98 -0.24 -1.30
C SER A 89 61.92 0.53 -2.27
N ASN A 90 62.46 -0.16 -3.28
CA ASN A 90 63.48 0.42 -4.17
C ASN A 90 62.96 1.44 -5.19
N TYR A 91 61.64 1.65 -5.31
CA TYR A 91 61.09 2.66 -6.24
C TYR A 91 61.02 4.06 -5.62
N PHE A 92 60.76 4.15 -4.31
CA PHE A 92 60.54 5.43 -3.61
C PHE A 92 61.82 6.26 -3.39
N VAL A 93 63.00 5.66 -3.51
CA VAL A 93 64.29 6.36 -3.30
C VAL A 93 64.74 7.16 -4.53
N ARG A 94 64.08 6.99 -5.69
CA ARG A 94 64.55 7.56 -6.99
C ARG A 94 63.74 8.74 -7.53
N ILE A 95 62.68 9.17 -6.84
CA ILE A 95 61.88 10.36 -7.19
C ILE A 95 61.93 11.31 -5.99
N GLY A 96 62.67 12.41 -6.13
CA GLY A 96 62.90 13.39 -5.06
C GLY A 96 61.71 14.35 -4.82
N PRO A 97 61.96 15.63 -4.48
CA PRO A 97 60.93 16.56 -3.96
C PRO A 97 59.75 16.82 -4.91
N ILE A 98 59.83 16.40 -6.18
CA ILE A 98 58.74 16.41 -7.16
C ILE A 98 57.47 15.73 -6.60
N TRP A 99 57.60 14.62 -5.86
CA TRP A 99 56.43 13.92 -5.31
C TRP A 99 55.70 14.75 -4.25
N ALA A 100 56.43 15.51 -3.43
CA ALA A 100 55.84 16.43 -2.47
C ALA A 100 55.07 17.57 -3.18
N CYS A 101 55.63 18.13 -4.26
CA CYS A 101 54.95 19.14 -5.08
C CYS A 101 53.66 18.58 -5.71
N LEU A 102 53.69 17.36 -6.27
CA LEU A 102 52.52 16.71 -6.86
C LEU A 102 51.42 16.42 -5.82
N ALA A 103 51.80 15.96 -4.63
CA ALA A 103 50.87 15.75 -3.52
C ALA A 103 50.22 17.07 -3.06
N LEU A 104 50.98 18.17 -3.01
CA LEU A 104 50.48 19.49 -2.63
C LEU A 104 49.52 20.08 -3.68
N VAL A 105 49.82 19.90 -4.98
CA VAL A 105 48.91 20.26 -6.08
C VAL A 105 47.63 19.43 -6.02
N ALA A 106 47.71 18.11 -5.76
CA ALA A 106 46.52 17.27 -5.59
C ALA A 106 45.66 17.72 -4.40
N LEU A 107 46.27 18.10 -3.28
CA LEU A 107 45.57 18.65 -2.11
C LEU A 107 44.86 19.97 -2.43
N ILE A 108 45.51 20.87 -3.17
CA ILE A 108 44.92 22.14 -3.63
C ILE A 108 43.72 21.88 -4.57
N LEU A 109 43.83 20.92 -5.49
CA LEU A 109 42.72 20.55 -6.38
C LEU A 109 41.53 19.95 -5.62
N LEU A 110 41.77 19.15 -4.57
CA LEU A 110 40.72 18.65 -3.68
C LEU A 110 40.05 19.79 -2.88
N LEU A 111 40.80 20.79 -2.43
CA LEU A 111 40.26 21.97 -1.74
C LEU A 111 39.47 22.90 -2.67
N ILE A 112 39.93 23.10 -3.91
CA ILE A 112 39.18 23.86 -4.93
C ILE A 112 37.88 23.11 -5.30
N SER A 113 37.96 21.79 -5.49
CA SER A 113 36.79 20.94 -5.74
C SER A 113 35.76 21.05 -4.60
N SER A 114 36.18 20.88 -3.35
CA SER A 114 35.26 20.96 -2.20
C SER A 114 34.64 22.36 -2.07
N LEU A 115 35.41 23.44 -2.27
CA LEU A 115 34.87 24.80 -2.30
C LEU A 115 33.81 24.99 -3.39
N ILE A 116 34.01 24.45 -4.59
CA ILE A 116 33.00 24.50 -5.67
C ILE A 116 31.75 23.69 -5.31
N PHE A 117 31.89 22.50 -4.74
CA PHE A 117 30.76 21.70 -4.26
C PHE A 117 30.00 22.35 -3.10
N PHE A 118 30.67 23.09 -2.22
CA PHE A 118 30.03 23.79 -1.10
C PHE A 118 29.42 25.16 -1.45
N HIS A 119 29.97 25.91 -2.43
CA HIS A 119 29.42 27.21 -2.83
C HIS A 119 28.36 27.15 -3.94
N SER A 120 28.30 26.08 -4.74
CA SER A 120 27.33 25.97 -5.85
C SER A 120 25.86 25.75 -5.44
N ARG A 121 25.56 25.61 -4.13
CA ARG A 121 24.22 25.32 -3.61
C ARG A 121 23.61 26.42 -2.73
N ARG A 122 23.49 27.65 -3.26
CA ARG A 122 22.65 28.71 -2.67
C ARG A 122 21.95 29.59 -3.72
N PHE A 123 20.94 29.08 -4.43
CA PHE A 123 19.86 29.90 -5.04
C PHE A 123 18.61 29.08 -5.49
N VAL A 124 17.99 28.33 -4.57
CA VAL A 124 16.52 28.06 -4.59
C VAL A 124 16.04 27.94 -3.14
N CYS A 125 14.92 28.57 -2.78
CA CYS A 125 14.30 28.37 -1.47
C CYS A 125 13.25 27.24 -1.55
N VAL A 126 13.48 26.17 -0.79
CA VAL A 126 12.49 25.11 -0.49
C VAL A 126 12.52 24.87 1.03
N SER A 127 11.40 24.38 1.58
CA SER A 127 11.17 24.26 3.03
C SER A 127 12.17 23.36 3.75
N SER A 128 12.31 23.59 5.06
CA SER A 128 13.27 22.91 5.94
C SER A 128 13.05 21.40 6.03
N TYR A 129 14.04 20.63 5.60
CA TYR A 129 14.23 19.22 5.99
C TYR A 129 15.72 18.93 6.14
N ASP A 130 16.08 18.09 7.12
CA ASP A 130 17.47 17.91 7.57
C ASP A 130 18.22 16.85 6.72
N PRO A 131 19.34 17.20 6.05
CA PRO A 131 19.99 16.32 5.09
C PRO A 131 21.12 15.42 5.67
N VAL A 132 21.25 15.26 6.99
CA VAL A 132 22.44 14.64 7.62
C VAL A 132 22.18 13.31 8.36
N SER A 133 21.70 12.29 7.64
CA SER A 133 21.91 10.88 8.03
C SER A 133 21.75 9.91 6.85
N ARG A 134 22.81 9.67 6.07
CA ARG A 134 22.88 8.59 5.06
C ARG A 134 24.20 7.81 5.16
N SER A 135 24.19 6.74 5.94
CA SER A 135 25.20 5.68 5.91
C SER A 135 24.62 4.52 5.09
N GLY A 136 25.04 4.39 3.84
CA GLY A 136 24.41 3.48 2.87
C GLY A 136 24.71 2.00 3.12
N PHE A 137 23.75 1.13 2.78
CA PHE A 137 23.97 -0.30 2.58
C PHE A 137 23.16 -0.76 1.36
N PHE A 138 23.81 -1.52 0.48
CA PHE A 138 23.42 -1.74 -0.93
C PHE A 138 23.46 -0.49 -1.82
N GLY A 139 24.24 -0.55 -2.90
CA GLY A 139 24.41 0.51 -3.89
C GLY A 139 23.23 0.68 -4.83
N MET A 140 22.05 0.98 -4.29
CA MET A 140 20.84 1.36 -5.04
C MET A 140 20.37 2.78 -4.71
N ASP A 141 21.30 3.68 -4.37
CA ASP A 141 21.13 5.14 -4.39
C ASP A 141 20.96 5.68 -5.83
N GLY A 142 19.96 5.15 -6.55
CA GLY A 142 19.22 5.98 -7.49
C GLY A 142 18.49 7.01 -6.64
N LEU A 143 18.74 8.30 -6.93
CA LEU A 143 18.14 9.46 -6.26
C LEU A 143 16.65 9.22 -5.96
N ASP A 144 16.16 9.71 -4.82
CA ASP A 144 14.74 9.79 -4.52
C ASP A 144 14.04 10.54 -5.66
N SER A 145 13.43 9.78 -6.58
CA SER A 145 13.03 10.31 -7.89
C SER A 145 11.68 10.98 -7.76
N ASP A 146 11.75 12.21 -7.25
CA ASP A 146 10.63 13.13 -7.06
C ASP A 146 9.86 13.48 -8.37
N PHE A 147 10.28 12.90 -9.50
CA PHE A 147 9.57 12.83 -10.77
C PHE A 147 9.64 11.41 -11.36
N GLY A 148 8.52 10.94 -11.94
CA GLY A 148 8.47 10.10 -13.14
C GLY A 148 9.23 8.77 -13.14
N SER A 149 8.95 7.86 -12.21
CA SER A 149 8.99 6.39 -12.44
C SER A 149 8.56 5.61 -11.19
N LEU A 150 9.00 6.06 -10.00
CA LEU A 150 8.49 5.62 -8.71
C LEU A 150 8.61 6.76 -7.69
N GLY A 151 7.52 7.01 -6.96
CA GLY A 151 7.46 7.83 -5.76
C GLY A 151 6.12 7.58 -5.06
N VAL A 152 5.79 8.37 -4.04
CA VAL A 152 4.53 8.21 -3.28
C VAL A 152 3.52 9.28 -3.70
N PRO A 153 2.47 8.95 -4.48
CA PRO A 153 1.41 9.91 -4.78
C PRO A 153 0.58 10.18 -3.52
N TRP A 154 0.11 11.42 -3.36
CA TRP A 154 -0.63 11.86 -2.17
C TRP A 154 -1.76 12.81 -2.55
N CYS A 155 -2.88 12.75 -1.83
CA CYS A 155 -4.01 13.64 -2.06
C CYS A 155 -3.71 15.05 -1.54
N ARG A 156 -3.73 16.05 -2.43
CA ARG A 156 -3.58 17.45 -2.02
C ARG A 156 -4.80 17.92 -1.22
N SER A 157 -4.55 18.51 -0.06
CA SER A 157 -5.57 19.24 0.68
C SER A 157 -5.78 20.64 0.09
N LYS A 158 -7.03 21.13 0.09
CA LYS A 158 -7.46 22.40 -0.54
C LYS A 158 -6.75 23.66 -0.06
N GLN A 159 -6.10 23.59 1.10
CA GLN A 159 -5.35 24.67 1.75
C GLN A 159 -3.91 24.28 2.09
N GLY A 160 -3.44 23.12 1.64
CA GLY A 160 -2.09 22.61 1.96
C GLY A 160 -1.85 22.30 3.44
N LYS A 161 -2.91 22.21 4.27
CA LYS A 161 -2.79 21.82 5.68
C LYS A 161 -2.33 20.37 5.78
N THR A 162 -1.49 20.12 6.76
CA THR A 162 -1.01 18.80 7.20
C THR A 162 -1.61 18.45 8.56
N VAL A 163 -1.26 17.28 9.07
CA VAL A 163 -1.51 16.87 10.45
C VAL A 163 -0.67 17.69 11.44
N GLU A 164 -1.10 17.72 12.70
CA GLU A 164 -0.47 18.48 13.79
C GLU A 164 0.59 17.68 14.57
N TRP A 165 0.51 16.34 14.53
CA TRP A 165 1.44 15.46 15.24
C TRP A 165 2.78 15.29 14.51
N THR A 166 3.82 15.01 15.29
CA THR A 166 5.18 14.77 14.80
C THR A 166 5.55 13.29 14.89
N ALA A 167 6.70 12.92 14.33
CA ALA A 167 7.29 11.58 14.54
C ALA A 167 7.52 11.26 16.03
N LYS A 168 7.75 12.26 16.90
CA LYS A 168 7.93 12.04 18.34
C LYS A 168 6.63 11.60 19.04
N ASP A 169 5.49 12.13 18.58
CA ASP A 169 4.18 11.77 19.09
C ASP A 169 3.79 10.35 18.65
N LEU A 170 4.13 9.99 17.41
CA LEU A 170 3.97 8.63 16.89
C LEU A 170 4.82 7.60 17.65
N LEU A 171 6.07 7.91 18.01
CA LEU A 171 6.92 7.04 18.82
C LEU A 171 6.35 6.81 20.22
N LYS A 172 5.97 7.90 20.91
CA LYS A 172 5.40 7.81 22.26
C LYS A 172 4.07 7.05 22.26
N ALA A 173 3.26 7.24 21.22
CA ALA A 173 2.05 6.47 21.00
C ALA A 173 2.35 4.98 20.75
N LEU A 174 3.44 4.65 20.05
CA LEU A 174 3.86 3.28 19.78
C LEU A 174 4.33 2.57 21.06
N GLU A 175 5.02 3.28 21.95
CA GLU A 175 5.41 2.80 23.30
C GLU A 175 4.17 2.48 24.16
N GLU A 176 3.08 3.26 24.05
CA GLU A 176 1.78 2.95 24.69
C GLU A 176 1.05 1.78 23.99
N PHE A 177 1.12 1.70 22.66
CA PHE A 177 0.33 0.75 21.86
C PHE A 177 0.89 -0.68 21.79
N VAL A 178 2.22 -0.87 21.78
CA VAL A 178 2.86 -2.21 21.72
C VAL A 178 2.31 -3.18 22.77
N PRO A 179 2.34 -2.87 24.09
CA PRO A 179 1.80 -3.78 25.11
C PRO A 179 0.27 -3.95 25.01
N ILE A 180 -0.46 -2.97 24.47
CA ILE A 180 -1.89 -3.11 24.18
C ILE A 180 -2.09 -4.17 23.08
N TYR A 181 -1.41 -4.05 21.94
CA TYR A 181 -1.54 -4.98 20.80
C TYR A 181 -1.14 -6.42 21.13
N GLU A 182 -0.27 -6.63 22.13
CA GLU A 182 0.02 -7.96 22.67
C GLU A 182 -1.20 -8.62 23.33
N THR A 183 -2.05 -7.86 24.03
CA THR A 183 -3.23 -8.41 24.73
C THR A 183 -4.32 -8.89 23.77
N ARG A 184 -4.32 -8.44 22.50
CA ARG A 184 -5.39 -8.65 21.50
C ARG A 184 -6.05 -10.05 21.53
N PRO A 185 -7.38 -10.17 21.45
CA PRO A 185 -8.06 -11.47 21.49
C PRO A 185 -7.75 -12.33 20.26
N ILE A 186 -7.49 -11.70 19.11
CA ILE A 186 -7.29 -12.35 17.81
C ILE A 186 -5.79 -12.34 17.49
N LYS A 187 -5.05 -13.34 17.99
CA LYS A 187 -3.58 -13.43 17.80
C LYS A 187 -3.17 -13.60 16.34
N ASN A 188 -3.97 -14.33 15.55
CA ASN A 188 -3.81 -14.48 14.10
C ASN A 188 -5.01 -13.83 13.40
N ASN A 189 -4.83 -12.62 12.88
CA ASN A 189 -5.88 -11.89 12.17
C ASN A 189 -5.81 -12.00 10.64
N MET A 190 -5.32 -13.11 10.09
CA MET A 190 -5.34 -13.37 8.63
C MET A 190 -6.68 -12.96 7.98
N TYR A 191 -6.60 -12.22 6.88
CA TYR A 191 -7.71 -11.52 6.18
C TYR A 191 -8.33 -10.32 6.93
N GLY A 192 -7.54 -9.55 7.69
CA GLY A 192 -7.94 -8.27 8.25
C GLY A 192 -6.73 -7.55 8.86
N MET A 193 -6.95 -6.36 9.44
CA MET A 193 -5.91 -5.46 9.97
C MET A 193 -4.76 -6.17 10.71
N GLY A 194 -3.52 -5.89 10.30
CA GLY A 194 -2.28 -6.26 11.00
C GLY A 194 -1.81 -5.16 11.98
N PHE A 195 -0.55 -5.23 12.43
CA PHE A 195 0.02 -4.28 13.40
C PHE A 195 -0.13 -2.82 12.97
N ASP A 196 0.45 -2.44 11.83
CA ASP A 196 0.60 -1.05 11.40
C ASP A 196 -0.75 -0.33 11.23
N HIS A 197 -1.72 -1.04 10.66
CA HIS A 197 -3.07 -0.54 10.44
C HIS A 197 -3.82 -0.41 11.79
N SER A 198 -3.61 -1.37 12.71
CA SER A 198 -4.14 -1.30 14.08
C SER A 198 -3.57 -0.13 14.87
N PHE A 199 -2.27 0.14 14.73
CA PHE A 199 -1.60 1.30 15.34
C PHE A 199 -2.16 2.61 14.78
N GLY A 200 -2.29 2.73 13.46
CA GLY A 200 -2.86 3.92 12.81
C GLY A 200 -4.28 4.23 13.29
N LEU A 201 -5.16 3.24 13.32
CA LEU A 201 -6.53 3.40 13.81
C LEU A 201 -6.59 3.77 15.29
N TRP A 202 -5.80 3.10 16.13
CA TRP A 202 -5.69 3.43 17.56
C TRP A 202 -5.21 4.87 17.76
N PHE A 203 -4.13 5.26 17.09
CA PHE A 203 -3.53 6.58 17.21
C PHE A 203 -4.51 7.70 16.81
N ILE A 204 -5.20 7.57 15.67
CA ILE A 204 -6.17 8.57 15.23
C ILE A 204 -7.34 8.69 16.21
N ALA A 205 -7.85 7.58 16.76
CA ALA A 205 -8.89 7.61 17.78
C ALA A 205 -8.40 8.27 19.10
N ARG A 206 -7.15 8.00 19.52
CA ARG A 206 -6.52 8.64 20.69
C ARG A 206 -6.24 10.14 20.50
N TRP A 207 -5.94 10.57 19.28
CA TRP A 207 -5.66 11.96 18.95
C TRP A 207 -6.95 12.79 18.88
N LEU A 208 -7.93 12.32 18.10
CA LEU A 208 -9.20 13.03 17.88
C LEU A 208 -10.16 12.97 19.09
N LYS A 209 -10.11 11.90 19.89
CA LYS A 209 -10.95 11.67 21.09
C LYS A 209 -12.46 11.85 20.82
N PRO A 210 -13.02 11.14 19.82
CA PRO A 210 -14.41 11.31 19.41
C PRO A 210 -15.43 10.90 20.49
N ASP A 211 -16.58 11.57 20.48
CA ASP A 211 -17.75 11.25 21.33
C ASP A 211 -18.46 9.97 20.87
N LEU A 212 -18.34 9.63 19.59
CA LEU A 212 -18.86 8.40 18.99
C LEU A 212 -17.97 7.93 17.82
N MET A 213 -17.77 6.62 17.73
CA MET A 213 -17.02 5.97 16.65
C MET A 213 -17.96 5.09 15.83
N ILE A 214 -17.89 5.21 14.51
CA ILE A 214 -18.62 4.38 13.54
C ILE A 214 -17.61 3.49 12.83
N GLU A 215 -17.90 2.19 12.75
CA GLU A 215 -17.15 1.17 12.03
C GLU A 215 -18.05 0.60 10.94
N SER A 216 -17.55 0.51 9.71
CA SER A 216 -18.18 -0.21 8.61
C SER A 216 -17.20 -1.25 8.10
N GLY A 217 -17.45 -2.53 8.40
CA GLY A 217 -16.48 -3.61 8.21
C GLY A 217 -15.93 -4.19 9.53
N ALA A 218 -16.75 -4.94 10.25
CA ALA A 218 -16.33 -5.50 11.56
C ALA A 218 -15.51 -6.81 11.45
N PHE A 219 -15.78 -7.62 10.42
CA PHE A 219 -15.25 -9.00 10.25
C PHE A 219 -15.26 -9.84 11.56
N LYS A 220 -14.10 -10.07 12.18
CA LYS A 220 -13.94 -10.80 13.45
C LYS A 220 -14.03 -9.93 14.71
N GLY A 221 -14.18 -8.61 14.57
CA GLY A 221 -14.21 -7.62 15.65
C GLY A 221 -12.84 -7.10 16.08
N HIS A 222 -11.78 -7.27 15.27
CA HIS A 222 -10.43 -6.80 15.64
C HIS A 222 -10.32 -5.27 15.63
N SER A 223 -10.81 -4.63 14.57
CA SER A 223 -11.02 -3.18 14.47
C SER A 223 -11.83 -2.65 15.66
N THR A 224 -12.93 -3.31 16.00
CA THR A 224 -13.79 -2.92 17.13
C THR A 224 -13.05 -3.01 18.47
N TRP A 225 -12.18 -4.02 18.63
CA TRP A 225 -11.31 -4.15 19.80
C TRP A 225 -10.27 -3.02 19.86
N VAL A 226 -9.61 -2.70 18.74
CA VAL A 226 -8.64 -1.58 18.64
C VAL A 226 -9.29 -0.25 19.04
N LEU A 227 -10.47 0.04 18.50
CA LEU A 227 -11.27 1.23 18.85
C LEU A 227 -11.62 1.26 20.35
N ARG A 228 -12.05 0.12 20.92
CA ARG A 228 -12.33 0.01 22.37
C ARG A 228 -11.06 0.19 23.23
N GLN A 229 -9.88 -0.23 22.78
CA GLN A 229 -8.63 0.06 23.49
C GLN A 229 -8.20 1.52 23.38
N ALA A 230 -8.52 2.19 22.27
CA ALA A 230 -8.21 3.61 22.11
C ALA A 230 -9.09 4.48 23.03
N MET A 231 -10.39 4.21 23.04
CA MET A 231 -11.40 4.99 23.75
C MET A 231 -12.33 4.08 24.57
N PRO A 232 -11.92 3.65 25.78
CA PRO A 232 -12.63 2.64 26.58
C PRO A 232 -14.12 2.91 26.84
N TYR A 233 -14.53 4.17 26.94
CA TYR A 233 -15.91 4.57 27.29
C TYR A 233 -16.73 5.13 26.11
N THR A 234 -16.11 5.46 24.97
CA THR A 234 -16.78 6.04 23.80
C THR A 234 -17.76 5.03 23.18
N ARG A 235 -18.90 5.51 22.66
CA ARG A 235 -19.89 4.63 22.01
C ARG A 235 -19.37 4.16 20.65
N ILE A 236 -19.59 2.89 20.32
CA ILE A 236 -19.24 2.31 19.02
C ILE A 236 -20.52 1.88 18.31
N ILE A 237 -20.65 2.24 17.03
CA ILE A 237 -21.65 1.70 16.11
C ILE A 237 -20.90 0.88 15.07
N SER A 238 -21.30 -0.37 14.84
CA SER A 238 -20.61 -1.30 13.94
C SER A 238 -21.57 -1.88 12.90
N LEU A 239 -21.26 -1.63 11.63
CA LEU A 239 -22.01 -2.12 10.46
C LEU A 239 -21.26 -3.32 9.88
N SER A 240 -21.92 -4.47 9.79
CA SER A 240 -21.33 -5.66 9.15
C SER A 240 -22.41 -6.63 8.67
N PRO A 241 -22.34 -7.14 7.43
CA PRO A 241 -23.25 -8.20 6.97
C PRO A 241 -23.28 -9.42 7.91
N ARG A 242 -22.21 -9.68 8.66
CA ARG A 242 -22.08 -10.78 9.60
C ARG A 242 -21.56 -10.31 10.95
N HIS A 243 -22.36 -10.50 12.00
CA HIS A 243 -22.00 -10.16 13.38
C HIS A 243 -20.76 -10.95 13.85
N PRO A 244 -19.76 -10.31 14.51
CA PRO A 244 -18.48 -10.96 14.89
C PRO A 244 -18.62 -12.25 15.72
N GLU A 245 -19.62 -12.35 16.59
CA GLU A 245 -19.96 -13.57 17.34
C GLU A 245 -20.09 -14.81 16.43
N LYS A 246 -20.53 -14.65 15.18
CA LYS A 246 -20.69 -15.76 14.22
C LYS A 246 -19.35 -16.32 13.70
N TYR A 247 -18.22 -15.79 14.16
CA TYR A 247 -16.87 -16.31 13.93
C TYR A 247 -16.30 -17.07 15.14
N LEU A 248 -16.84 -16.92 16.36
CA LEU A 248 -16.41 -17.65 17.57
C LEU A 248 -16.46 -19.18 17.41
N LYS A 249 -17.35 -19.68 16.54
CA LYS A 249 -17.45 -21.11 16.18
C LYS A 249 -16.35 -21.62 15.25
N LYS A 250 -15.49 -20.74 14.72
CA LYS A 250 -14.39 -21.05 13.78
C LYS A 250 -13.00 -20.70 14.34
N GLY A 251 -12.93 -19.92 15.42
CA GLY A 251 -11.68 -19.45 16.03
C GLY A 251 -11.91 -18.20 16.87
N PRO A 252 -10.84 -17.54 17.32
CA PRO A 252 -10.94 -16.29 18.08
C PRO A 252 -11.67 -15.19 17.29
N ALA A 253 -12.57 -14.50 17.97
CA ALA A 253 -13.26 -13.29 17.53
C ALA A 253 -13.55 -12.42 18.76
N TYR A 254 -13.89 -11.15 18.55
CA TYR A 254 -14.23 -10.20 19.59
C TYR A 254 -15.64 -9.66 19.37
N VAL A 255 -16.35 -9.40 20.48
CA VAL A 255 -17.66 -8.75 20.51
C VAL A 255 -17.59 -7.76 21.65
N ASP A 256 -17.79 -6.48 21.38
CA ASP A 256 -17.87 -5.46 22.42
C ASP A 256 -19.30 -5.39 22.98
N ALA A 257 -19.44 -5.50 24.30
CA ALA A 257 -20.75 -5.51 24.97
C ALA A 257 -21.45 -4.13 25.00
N ASN A 258 -20.75 -3.06 24.59
CA ASN A 258 -21.22 -1.67 24.57
C ASN A 258 -21.18 -1.10 23.13
N CYS A 259 -21.27 -1.97 22.13
CA CYS A 259 -21.28 -1.63 20.71
C CYS A 259 -22.65 -1.93 20.09
N THR A 260 -23.17 -0.97 19.34
CA THR A 260 -24.44 -1.10 18.61
C THR A 260 -24.19 -1.73 17.24
N TYR A 261 -24.43 -3.03 17.13
CA TYR A 261 -24.20 -3.78 15.89
C TYR A 261 -25.42 -3.78 14.96
N PHE A 262 -25.28 -3.15 13.80
CA PHE A 262 -26.19 -3.30 12.65
C PHE A 262 -25.72 -4.49 11.81
N ALA A 263 -26.20 -5.69 12.11
CA ALA A 263 -25.66 -6.92 11.54
C ALA A 263 -26.66 -8.06 11.31
N GLY A 264 -26.34 -8.94 10.34
CA GLY A 264 -27.17 -10.09 9.99
C GLY A 264 -28.54 -9.66 9.46
N LYS A 265 -29.63 -10.03 10.15
CA LYS A 265 -31.00 -9.61 9.79
C LYS A 265 -31.25 -8.11 9.99
N ASP A 266 -30.44 -7.47 10.83
CA ASP A 266 -30.52 -6.04 11.19
C ASP A 266 -29.38 -5.24 10.51
N PHE A 267 -28.72 -5.83 9.50
CA PHE A 267 -27.71 -5.17 8.69
C PHE A 267 -28.34 -4.13 7.75
N VAL A 268 -27.66 -3.00 7.61
CA VAL A 268 -27.97 -1.92 6.67
C VAL A 268 -26.63 -1.36 6.16
N ASP A 269 -26.53 -1.08 4.87
CA ASP A 269 -25.34 -0.44 4.31
C ASP A 269 -25.14 0.98 4.87
N PHE A 270 -23.88 1.39 5.10
CA PHE A 270 -23.54 2.73 5.60
C PHE A 270 -24.25 3.87 4.84
N GLY A 271 -24.40 3.77 3.51
CA GLY A 271 -25.09 4.76 2.70
C GLY A 271 -26.62 4.75 2.80
N SER A 272 -27.19 3.72 3.41
CA SER A 272 -28.64 3.54 3.61
C SER A 272 -29.10 3.80 5.06
N VAL A 273 -28.17 4.01 6.00
CA VAL A 273 -28.51 4.33 7.40
C VAL A 273 -29.17 5.71 7.49
N ALA A 274 -30.23 5.80 8.28
CA ALA A 274 -30.90 7.06 8.61
C ALA A 274 -30.09 7.89 9.63
N TRP A 275 -28.87 8.32 9.25
CA TRP A 275 -27.86 8.86 10.18
C TRP A 275 -28.36 9.97 11.11
N LYS A 276 -29.24 10.87 10.64
CA LYS A 276 -29.83 11.94 11.47
C LYS A 276 -30.67 11.42 12.64
N ASN A 277 -31.30 10.25 12.49
CA ASN A 277 -32.06 9.61 13.57
C ASN A 277 -31.09 8.90 14.52
N VAL A 278 -30.15 8.10 13.99
CA VAL A 278 -29.18 7.34 14.79
C VAL A 278 -28.29 8.25 15.64
N MET A 279 -27.78 9.35 15.09
CA MET A 279 -26.98 10.33 15.85
C MET A 279 -27.80 10.97 16.98
N LYS A 280 -29.06 11.32 16.71
CA LYS A 280 -29.99 11.83 17.73
C LYS A 280 -30.31 10.80 18.82
N GLU A 281 -30.51 9.54 18.46
CA GLU A 281 -30.75 8.43 19.41
C GLU A 281 -29.54 8.17 20.31
N HIS A 282 -28.33 8.38 19.79
CA HIS A 282 -27.07 8.29 20.54
C HIS A 282 -26.66 9.59 21.26
N GLY A 283 -27.43 10.67 21.11
CA GLY A 283 -27.18 11.98 21.76
C GLY A 283 -26.03 12.79 21.16
N ILE A 284 -25.79 12.67 19.85
CA ILE A 284 -24.73 13.38 19.13
C ILE A 284 -25.34 14.51 18.27
N ASP A 285 -25.09 15.75 18.68
CA ASP A 285 -25.50 16.95 17.93
C ASP A 285 -24.38 17.50 17.01
N ASP A 286 -23.09 17.32 17.37
CA ASP A 286 -21.94 17.73 16.55
C ASP A 286 -21.29 16.55 15.82
N LEU A 287 -21.55 16.46 14.50
CA LEU A 287 -20.98 15.43 13.62
C LEU A 287 -19.48 15.59 13.36
N SER A 288 -18.84 16.68 13.85
CA SER A 288 -17.38 16.80 13.85
C SER A 288 -16.70 16.12 15.04
N GLN A 289 -17.44 15.70 16.07
CA GLN A 289 -16.93 14.80 17.13
C GLN A 289 -17.10 13.31 16.79
N VAL A 290 -17.46 12.97 15.55
CA VAL A 290 -17.66 11.58 15.09
C VAL A 290 -16.50 11.14 14.19
N LEU A 291 -15.89 10.03 14.56
CA LEU A 291 -14.90 9.31 13.75
C LEU A 291 -15.59 8.17 12.99
N VAL A 292 -15.36 8.06 11.69
CA VAL A 292 -15.85 6.96 10.84
C VAL A 292 -14.66 6.17 10.31
N PHE A 293 -14.68 4.85 10.50
CA PHE A 293 -13.71 3.90 10.00
C PHE A 293 -14.34 2.93 9.00
N PHE A 294 -13.68 2.70 7.86
CA PHE A 294 -14.13 1.82 6.78
C PHE A 294 -13.11 0.71 6.52
N ASP A 295 -13.57 -0.53 6.61
CA ASP A 295 -12.88 -1.83 6.37
C ASP A 295 -13.88 -2.78 5.66
N ASP A 296 -14.69 -2.22 4.74
CA ASP A 296 -15.83 -2.90 4.10
C ASP A 296 -15.63 -3.20 2.59
N HIS A 297 -14.42 -2.96 2.09
CA HIS A 297 -14.01 -3.18 0.70
C HIS A 297 -14.98 -2.60 -0.35
N GLN A 298 -15.65 -1.51 0.01
CA GLN A 298 -16.40 -0.67 -0.91
C GLN A 298 -15.52 0.47 -1.41
N ASN A 299 -15.78 0.92 -2.63
CA ASN A 299 -15.11 2.04 -3.27
C ASN A 299 -15.04 3.29 -2.35
N GLU A 300 -13.83 3.81 -2.11
CA GLU A 300 -13.63 4.89 -1.13
C GLU A 300 -14.35 6.17 -1.56
N LEU A 301 -14.40 6.50 -2.86
CA LEU A 301 -15.10 7.67 -3.38
C LEU A 301 -16.60 7.63 -3.08
N LYS A 302 -17.20 6.44 -3.14
CA LYS A 302 -18.60 6.16 -2.80
C LYS A 302 -18.82 6.35 -1.29
N ARG A 303 -17.93 5.82 -0.44
CA ARG A 303 -17.99 6.04 1.02
C ARG A 303 -17.78 7.50 1.44
N ILE A 304 -16.81 8.21 0.85
CA ILE A 304 -16.58 9.64 1.07
C ILE A 304 -17.83 10.46 0.71
N LYS A 305 -18.43 10.22 -0.46
CA LYS A 305 -19.66 10.91 -0.88
C LYS A 305 -20.85 10.62 0.04
N GLN A 306 -21.00 9.39 0.51
CA GLN A 306 -22.02 9.02 1.49
C GLN A 306 -21.79 9.70 2.85
N ALA A 307 -20.56 9.71 3.36
CA ALA A 307 -20.21 10.28 4.66
C ALA A 307 -20.35 11.81 4.69
N LEU A 308 -19.92 12.51 3.63
CA LEU A 308 -20.12 13.95 3.49
C LEU A 308 -21.61 14.32 3.37
N ASN A 309 -22.42 13.52 2.68
CA ASN A 309 -23.88 13.72 2.60
C ASN A 309 -24.59 13.47 3.95
N ALA A 310 -24.04 12.59 4.80
CA ALA A 310 -24.48 12.42 6.18
C ALA A 310 -24.01 13.57 7.10
N GLY A 311 -22.89 14.23 6.78
CA GLY A 311 -22.33 15.38 7.49
C GLY A 311 -21.05 15.09 8.28
N PHE A 312 -20.51 13.86 8.20
CA PHE A 312 -19.28 13.45 8.89
C PHE A 312 -18.03 14.05 8.25
N ARG A 313 -16.95 14.19 9.05
CA ARG A 313 -15.70 14.87 8.62
C ARG A 313 -14.43 14.06 8.86
N HIS A 314 -14.36 13.28 9.94
CA HIS A 314 -13.19 12.47 10.27
C HIS A 314 -13.39 11.05 9.75
N LEU A 315 -12.77 10.75 8.62
CA LEU A 315 -12.86 9.47 7.92
C LEU A 315 -11.49 8.79 7.93
N VAL A 316 -11.45 7.49 8.21
CA VAL A 316 -10.27 6.63 8.11
C VAL A 316 -10.65 5.41 7.26
N PHE A 317 -9.76 5.05 6.34
CA PHE A 317 -9.92 3.91 5.45
C PHE A 317 -8.81 2.89 5.72
N GLU A 318 -9.18 1.61 5.83
CA GLU A 318 -8.30 0.46 5.59
C GLU A 318 -7.95 0.38 4.08
N ASP A 319 -6.98 -0.46 3.73
CA ASP A 319 -6.72 -0.93 2.38
C ASP A 319 -6.60 0.18 1.31
N ASN A 320 -5.90 1.27 1.65
CA ASN A 320 -5.55 2.37 0.74
C ASN A 320 -4.54 1.91 -0.35
N TYR A 321 -5.02 1.09 -1.28
CA TYR A 321 -4.25 0.33 -2.26
C TYR A 321 -3.42 1.20 -3.20
N ASP A 322 -2.27 0.68 -3.62
CA ASP A 322 -1.48 1.29 -4.69
C ASP A 322 -2.13 1.09 -6.07
N THR A 323 -1.72 1.90 -7.03
CA THR A 323 -2.21 1.89 -8.41
C THR A 323 -1.81 0.58 -9.12
N GLY A 324 -2.80 -0.07 -9.76
CA GLY A 324 -2.65 -1.38 -10.38
C GLY A 324 -2.99 -2.59 -9.49
N THR A 325 -3.38 -2.40 -8.22
CA THR A 325 -3.68 -3.52 -7.29
C THR A 325 -4.93 -3.28 -6.43
N GLY A 326 -5.27 -4.23 -5.54
CA GLY A 326 -6.42 -4.11 -4.63
C GLY A 326 -7.77 -4.51 -5.20
N ASP A 327 -8.79 -4.54 -4.34
CA ASP A 327 -10.14 -5.01 -4.67
C ASP A 327 -11.22 -3.93 -4.73
N HIS A 328 -10.91 -2.70 -4.31
CA HIS A 328 -11.76 -1.52 -4.44
C HIS A 328 -10.92 -0.29 -4.81
N TYR A 329 -11.57 0.76 -5.31
CA TYR A 329 -10.91 1.98 -5.76
C TYR A 329 -10.56 2.91 -4.59
N SER A 330 -9.26 3.11 -4.35
CA SER A 330 -8.72 3.76 -3.15
C SER A 330 -8.45 5.26 -3.27
N LEU A 331 -8.23 5.95 -2.14
CA LEU A 331 -7.77 7.34 -2.09
C LEU A 331 -6.45 7.52 -2.86
N ARG A 332 -5.47 6.66 -2.64
CA ARG A 332 -4.19 6.66 -3.35
C ARG A 332 -4.38 6.44 -4.85
N GLN A 333 -5.24 5.51 -5.28
CA GLN A 333 -5.58 5.32 -6.70
C GLN A 333 -6.30 6.50 -7.36
N MET A 334 -7.00 7.34 -6.59
CA MET A 334 -7.58 8.59 -7.10
C MET A 334 -6.54 9.71 -7.21
N CYS A 335 -5.61 9.77 -6.25
CA CYS A 335 -4.64 10.85 -6.12
C CYS A 335 -3.32 10.59 -6.86
N ASP A 336 -3.11 9.37 -7.37
CA ASP A 336 -2.09 9.06 -8.36
C ASP A 336 -2.42 9.78 -9.68
N GLN A 337 -1.62 10.78 -10.04
CA GLN A 337 -1.86 11.71 -11.15
C GLN A 337 -0.54 12.26 -11.69
N PHE A 338 -0.46 12.51 -13.01
CA PHE A 338 0.74 13.05 -13.68
C PHE A 338 1.25 14.41 -13.15
N TYR A 339 0.40 15.17 -12.43
CA TYR A 339 0.75 16.47 -11.84
C TYR A 339 1.04 16.39 -10.32
N ILE A 340 0.90 15.18 -9.74
CA ILE A 340 1.25 14.86 -8.36
C ILE A 340 2.65 14.23 -8.36
N ARG A 341 3.51 14.71 -7.47
CA ARG A 341 4.88 14.21 -7.30
C ARG A 341 4.81 12.74 -6.84
N GLY A 342 5.50 11.86 -7.57
CA GLY A 342 5.44 10.41 -7.38
C GLY A 342 4.26 9.69 -8.06
N GLY A 343 3.41 10.41 -8.80
CA GLY A 343 2.26 9.84 -9.52
C GLY A 343 2.30 10.05 -11.04
N GLY A 344 1.42 9.32 -11.73
CA GLY A 344 1.34 9.19 -13.19
C GLY A 344 2.39 8.23 -13.75
N HIS A 345 1.94 7.27 -14.57
CA HIS A 345 2.75 6.12 -15.01
C HIS A 345 2.87 5.99 -16.54
N SER A 346 3.90 5.30 -16.98
CA SER A 346 4.26 5.04 -18.39
C SER A 346 4.08 3.57 -18.75
N CYS A 347 3.07 3.26 -19.57
CA CYS A 347 2.76 1.88 -20.00
C CYS A 347 3.67 1.29 -21.09
N PHE A 348 4.72 2.01 -21.52
CA PHE A 348 5.71 1.48 -22.47
C PHE A 348 6.60 0.42 -21.80
N LYS A 349 6.64 -0.79 -22.36
CA LYS A 349 7.36 -1.95 -21.78
C LYS A 349 8.88 -1.79 -21.75
N ASP A 350 9.42 -0.92 -22.61
CA ASP A 350 10.83 -0.54 -22.70
C ASP A 350 11.18 0.72 -21.89
N SER A 351 10.21 1.30 -21.17
CA SER A 351 10.44 2.46 -20.30
C SER A 351 11.30 2.14 -19.07
N ASP A 352 11.91 3.19 -18.52
CA ASP A 352 12.62 3.10 -17.24
C ASP A 352 11.72 2.68 -16.08
N GLU A 353 10.44 3.07 -16.10
CA GLU A 353 9.47 2.63 -15.09
C GLU A 353 9.26 1.11 -15.15
N ALA A 354 8.98 0.55 -16.32
CA ALA A 354 8.86 -0.90 -16.51
C ALA A 354 10.14 -1.64 -16.05
N ARG A 355 11.31 -1.12 -16.46
CA ARG A 355 12.63 -1.65 -16.08
C ARG A 355 12.91 -1.62 -14.57
N ILE A 356 12.40 -0.60 -13.86
CA ILE A 356 12.57 -0.48 -12.40
C ILE A 356 11.54 -1.34 -11.67
N ARG A 357 10.26 -1.29 -12.06
CA ARG A 357 9.18 -2.11 -11.45
C ARG A 357 9.47 -3.60 -11.55
N ALA A 358 9.88 -4.09 -12.72
CA ALA A 358 10.24 -5.50 -12.93
C ALA A 358 11.37 -5.96 -11.99
N LYS A 359 12.33 -5.09 -11.65
CA LYS A 359 13.36 -5.40 -10.64
C LYS A 359 12.79 -5.45 -9.22
N ARG A 360 11.88 -4.53 -8.87
CA ARG A 360 11.29 -4.45 -7.52
C ARG A 360 10.34 -5.60 -7.23
N LYS A 361 9.63 -6.09 -8.25
CA LYS A 361 8.79 -7.30 -8.21
C LYS A 361 9.54 -8.56 -7.73
N LEU A 362 10.86 -8.61 -7.91
CA LEU A 362 11.71 -9.72 -7.42
C LEU A 362 11.99 -9.68 -5.92
N PHE A 363 11.72 -8.55 -5.25
CA PHE A 363 12.07 -8.33 -3.84
C PHE A 363 10.87 -7.99 -2.94
N TRP A 364 9.81 -7.37 -3.48
CA TRP A 364 8.66 -6.89 -2.69
C TRP A 364 7.35 -7.55 -3.17
N GLU A 365 6.63 -8.17 -2.25
CA GLU A 365 5.43 -8.99 -2.51
C GLU A 365 4.31 -8.18 -3.20
N LYS A 366 4.07 -6.95 -2.72
CA LYS A 366 3.05 -6.03 -3.25
C LYS A 366 3.60 -5.03 -4.28
N ALA A 367 4.84 -5.16 -4.75
CA ALA A 367 5.28 -4.40 -5.92
C ALA A 367 4.47 -4.83 -7.15
N VAL A 368 4.20 -3.86 -8.03
CA VAL A 368 3.35 -4.02 -9.23
C VAL A 368 4.21 -3.80 -10.46
N ASP A 369 4.30 -4.80 -11.34
CA ASP A 369 5.00 -4.70 -12.63
C ASP A 369 4.17 -3.98 -13.71
N ILE A 370 4.68 -3.84 -14.94
CA ILE A 370 3.98 -3.06 -15.98
C ILE A 370 2.83 -3.84 -16.62
N GLU A 371 2.90 -5.18 -16.63
CA GLU A 371 1.83 -6.07 -17.06
C GLU A 371 0.65 -6.08 -16.07
N GLU A 372 0.92 -5.96 -14.77
CA GLU A 372 -0.10 -5.79 -13.74
C GLU A 372 -0.69 -4.37 -13.71
N LEU A 373 0.14 -3.34 -13.83
CA LEU A 373 -0.28 -1.93 -13.76
C LEU A 373 -1.20 -1.50 -14.90
N CYS A 374 -0.83 -1.84 -16.14
CA CYS A 374 -1.37 -1.18 -17.33
C CYS A 374 -2.44 -2.00 -18.06
N GLY A 375 -3.64 -1.43 -18.14
CA GLY A 375 -4.74 -1.97 -18.92
C GLY A 375 -4.74 -1.58 -20.40
N PRO A 376 -5.79 -1.97 -21.15
CA PRO A 376 -6.02 -1.55 -22.53
C PRO A 376 -5.94 -0.02 -22.69
N TYR A 377 -5.48 0.44 -23.85
CA TYR A 377 -5.32 1.87 -24.15
C TYR A 377 -4.43 2.64 -23.14
N GLU A 378 -3.39 1.98 -22.62
CA GLU A 378 -2.42 2.55 -21.66
C GLU A 378 -3.09 2.99 -20.34
N SER A 379 -4.18 2.31 -19.95
CA SER A 379 -4.96 2.63 -18.75
C SER A 379 -4.27 2.16 -17.48
N TRP A 380 -3.36 2.95 -16.94
CA TRP A 380 -2.67 2.66 -15.66
C TRP A 380 -3.51 2.96 -14.41
N TRP A 381 -4.54 3.81 -14.50
CA TRP A 381 -5.28 4.32 -13.33
C TRP A 381 -6.24 3.30 -12.70
N GLY A 382 -6.49 3.44 -11.39
CA GLY A 382 -7.27 2.47 -10.62
C GLY A 382 -6.59 1.10 -10.63
N VAL A 383 -7.29 0.09 -11.15
CA VAL A 383 -6.65 -1.15 -11.62
C VAL A 383 -6.92 -1.32 -13.10
N GLN A 384 -5.89 -1.15 -13.94
CA GLN A 384 -5.98 -1.35 -15.39
C GLN A 384 -7.10 -0.54 -16.09
N GLY A 385 -7.42 0.65 -15.56
CA GLY A 385 -8.53 1.49 -16.02
C GLY A 385 -9.88 1.24 -15.35
N TYR A 386 -9.97 0.26 -14.45
CA TYR A 386 -11.19 -0.09 -13.73
C TYR A 386 -11.26 0.57 -12.35
N MET A 387 -12.41 1.19 -12.10
CA MET A 387 -12.88 1.61 -10.79
C MET A 387 -13.57 0.41 -10.13
N ARG A 388 -12.85 -0.26 -9.21
CA ARG A 388 -13.34 -1.41 -8.46
C ARG A 388 -14.27 -1.01 -7.30
N ASP A 389 -15.20 -1.88 -6.96
CA ASP A 389 -16.15 -1.76 -5.85
C ASP A 389 -16.62 -3.17 -5.42
N ASP A 390 -17.13 -3.28 -4.19
CA ASP A 390 -17.72 -4.50 -3.61
C ASP A 390 -16.83 -5.75 -3.69
N PHE A 391 -15.67 -5.73 -3.02
CA PHE A 391 -14.69 -6.84 -3.01
C PHE A 391 -14.32 -7.33 -4.43
N ASN A 392 -14.10 -6.42 -5.38
CA ASN A 392 -13.81 -6.69 -6.80
C ASN A 392 -14.92 -7.48 -7.55
N HIS A 393 -16.13 -7.59 -7.00
CA HIS A 393 -17.27 -8.15 -7.73
C HIS A 393 -17.92 -7.12 -8.68
N SER A 394 -17.71 -5.82 -8.46
CA SER A 394 -18.21 -4.74 -9.30
C SER A 394 -17.05 -3.95 -9.91
N ASN A 395 -16.88 -4.06 -11.23
CA ASN A 395 -15.74 -3.49 -11.95
C ASN A 395 -16.19 -2.57 -13.09
N ARG A 396 -16.16 -1.25 -12.87
CA ARG A 396 -16.56 -0.26 -13.88
C ARG A 396 -15.33 0.36 -14.54
N ALA A 397 -15.15 0.16 -15.85
CA ALA A 397 -14.15 0.90 -16.61
C ALA A 397 -14.42 2.41 -16.53
N ILE A 398 -13.39 3.22 -16.28
CA ILE A 398 -13.46 4.68 -16.24
C ILE A 398 -12.43 5.30 -17.19
N SER A 399 -12.77 6.43 -17.79
CA SER A 399 -11.81 7.17 -18.63
C SER A 399 -10.77 7.91 -17.78
N HIS A 400 -9.60 8.20 -18.34
CA HIS A 400 -8.60 9.08 -17.71
C HIS A 400 -9.21 10.44 -17.29
N ALA A 401 -10.11 11.00 -18.11
CA ALA A 401 -10.82 12.23 -17.80
C ALA A 401 -11.72 12.10 -16.56
N GLU A 402 -12.43 10.98 -16.41
CA GLU A 402 -13.26 10.70 -15.22
C GLU A 402 -12.40 10.46 -13.97
N HIS A 403 -11.31 9.69 -14.10
CA HIS A 403 -10.32 9.49 -13.04
C HIS A 403 -9.72 10.81 -12.54
N PHE A 404 -9.32 11.71 -13.46
CA PHE A 404 -8.84 13.06 -13.13
C PHE A 404 -9.93 13.89 -12.40
N GLN A 405 -11.19 13.84 -12.84
CA GLN A 405 -12.29 14.53 -12.15
C GLN A 405 -12.58 13.96 -10.75
N ASN A 406 -12.41 12.65 -10.54
CA ASN A 406 -12.49 12.05 -9.20
C ASN A 406 -11.39 12.63 -8.28
N SER A 407 -10.16 12.78 -8.78
CA SER A 407 -9.06 13.43 -8.05
C SER A 407 -9.38 14.89 -7.71
N ARG A 408 -9.86 15.68 -8.67
CA ARG A 408 -10.24 17.09 -8.44
C ARG A 408 -11.41 17.25 -7.47
N TYR A 409 -12.34 16.29 -7.44
CA TYR A 409 -13.37 16.26 -6.40
C TYR A 409 -12.74 16.10 -5.00
N LEU A 410 -11.82 15.14 -4.80
CA LEU A 410 -11.11 14.97 -3.52
C LEU A 410 -10.33 16.23 -3.10
N GLU A 411 -9.54 16.81 -4.01
CA GLU A 411 -8.77 18.03 -3.75
C GLU A 411 -9.66 19.21 -3.30
N SER A 412 -10.92 19.26 -3.75
CA SER A 412 -11.87 20.32 -3.37
C SER A 412 -12.44 20.17 -1.96
N ILE A 413 -12.53 18.93 -1.44
CA ILE A 413 -13.16 18.63 -0.14
C ILE A 413 -12.14 18.50 0.99
N LEU A 414 -10.96 17.91 0.73
CA LEU A 414 -9.99 17.52 1.76
C LEU A 414 -9.39 18.75 2.47
N ASP A 415 -9.67 18.87 3.77
CA ASP A 415 -8.95 19.80 4.65
C ASP A 415 -7.55 19.31 4.99
N VAL A 416 -7.39 18.02 5.28
CA VAL A 416 -6.13 17.32 5.57
C VAL A 416 -6.20 15.93 4.95
N TYR A 417 -5.07 15.41 4.48
CA TYR A 417 -4.87 14.02 4.11
C TYR A 417 -3.62 13.49 4.81
N TRP A 418 -3.66 12.23 5.26
CA TRP A 418 -2.55 11.56 5.92
C TRP A 418 -2.69 10.05 5.74
N GLU A 419 -1.56 9.40 5.49
CA GLU A 419 -1.42 7.95 5.49
C GLU A 419 -0.55 7.57 6.69
N VAL A 420 -0.88 6.48 7.40
CA VAL A 420 0.00 5.98 8.46
C VAL A 420 1.31 5.48 7.82
N PRO A 421 2.48 6.00 8.20
CA PRO A 421 3.75 5.45 7.73
C PRO A 421 3.92 4.01 8.25
N PRO A 422 4.66 3.12 7.55
CA PRO A 422 4.95 1.80 8.08
C PRO A 422 5.62 1.93 9.44
N VAL A 423 5.25 1.08 10.40
CA VAL A 423 5.72 1.24 11.78
C VAL A 423 7.21 0.94 11.87
N ALA A 424 7.71 -0.02 11.10
CA ALA A 424 9.14 -0.34 11.03
C ALA A 424 9.62 -0.66 9.61
N GLY A 425 10.88 -0.31 9.33
CA GLY A 425 11.52 -0.55 8.04
C GLY A 425 11.85 -2.03 7.76
N PRO A 426 12.04 -2.43 6.49
CA PRO A 426 12.37 -3.82 6.13
C PRO A 426 13.74 -4.29 6.63
N SER A 427 14.67 -3.37 6.87
CA SER A 427 15.97 -3.67 7.51
C SER A 427 15.79 -4.26 8.89
N LEU A 428 14.90 -3.68 9.70
CA LEU A 428 14.61 -4.09 11.08
C LEU A 428 13.70 -5.32 11.16
N THR A 429 12.78 -5.45 10.21
CA THR A 429 11.68 -6.43 10.28
C THR A 429 11.84 -7.65 9.37
N HIS A 430 12.66 -7.52 8.31
CA HIS A 430 12.83 -8.50 7.23
C HIS A 430 11.55 -8.87 6.46
N GLN A 431 10.44 -8.13 6.62
CA GLN A 431 9.26 -8.30 5.75
C GLN A 431 9.51 -7.72 4.36
N THR A 432 8.99 -8.42 3.35
CA THR A 432 8.96 -8.00 1.95
C THR A 432 7.57 -7.51 1.51
N ARG A 433 6.62 -7.35 2.45
CA ARG A 433 5.20 -7.17 2.16
C ARG A 433 4.93 -5.90 1.33
N TYR A 434 5.45 -4.75 1.73
CA TYR A 434 5.28 -3.47 1.02
C TYR A 434 6.52 -3.10 0.19
N ASP A 435 6.34 -2.24 -0.81
CA ASP A 435 7.44 -1.65 -1.58
C ASP A 435 7.89 -0.32 -0.93
N PRO A 436 9.14 -0.18 -0.43
CA PRO A 436 9.62 1.04 0.24
C PRO A 436 9.71 2.30 -0.64
N ALA A 437 9.55 2.21 -1.95
CA ALA A 437 9.50 3.38 -2.86
C ALA A 437 8.06 3.85 -3.13
N ARG A 438 7.05 3.12 -2.64
CA ARG A 438 5.61 3.46 -2.71
C ARG A 438 5.01 3.73 -1.33
N VAL A 439 5.83 3.98 -0.31
CA VAL A 439 5.40 4.41 1.05
C VAL A 439 6.33 5.48 1.60
N SER A 440 5.85 6.22 2.61
CA SER A 440 6.66 7.16 3.38
C SER A 440 7.72 6.44 4.24
N SER A 441 8.75 7.17 4.68
CA SER A 441 9.74 6.65 5.63
C SER A 441 9.07 6.12 6.90
N PRO A 442 9.48 4.94 7.42
CA PRO A 442 8.82 4.31 8.55
C PRO A 442 9.11 5.03 9.87
N ILE A 443 8.27 4.78 10.88
CA ILE A 443 8.40 5.40 12.22
C ILE A 443 9.72 4.97 12.87
N VAL A 444 10.02 3.67 12.81
CA VAL A 444 11.23 3.05 13.35
C VAL A 444 12.14 2.58 12.22
N GLU A 445 13.30 3.22 12.08
CA GLU A 445 14.39 2.81 11.20
C GLU A 445 15.58 2.27 12.00
N ASP A 446 16.31 1.34 11.39
CA ASP A 446 17.58 0.84 11.91
C ASP A 446 18.61 1.98 12.06
N GLY A 447 19.49 1.88 13.06
CA GLY A 447 20.47 2.91 13.41
C GLY A 447 19.92 4.21 14.02
N ARG A 448 18.67 4.62 13.76
CA ARG A 448 18.12 5.90 14.26
C ARG A 448 17.73 5.88 15.75
N TYR A 449 17.40 4.71 16.31
CA TYR A 449 16.80 4.59 17.65
C TYR A 449 17.66 3.92 18.73
N LEU A 450 18.93 3.61 18.42
CA LEU A 450 19.90 2.99 19.36
C LEU A 450 20.30 3.86 20.57
N ASN A 451 19.59 4.96 20.86
CA ASN A 451 20.14 6.06 21.65
C ASN A 451 19.15 6.76 22.61
N ASN A 452 17.96 6.20 22.93
CA ASN A 452 17.11 6.77 24.01
C ASN A 452 15.93 5.98 24.63
N SER A 453 15.39 4.86 24.07
CA SER A 453 14.24 4.18 24.76
C SER A 453 14.14 2.64 24.72
N TRP A 454 14.92 1.92 23.90
CA TRP A 454 14.88 0.45 23.84
C TRP A 454 16.30 -0.14 23.95
N GLU A 455 16.73 -0.47 25.17
CA GLU A 455 18.11 -0.83 25.46
C GLU A 455 18.45 -2.32 25.18
N SER A 456 17.46 -3.20 24.95
CA SER A 456 17.73 -4.62 24.69
C SER A 456 17.42 -5.10 23.26
N LEU A 457 18.31 -5.97 22.76
CA LEU A 457 18.08 -6.75 21.54
C LEU A 457 16.87 -7.71 21.64
N ALA A 458 16.37 -7.97 22.85
CA ALA A 458 15.20 -8.82 23.06
C ALA A 458 13.90 -8.05 22.72
N GLU A 459 13.76 -6.83 23.20
CA GLU A 459 12.63 -5.95 22.90
C GLU A 459 12.56 -5.64 21.40
N ILE A 460 13.68 -5.29 20.77
CA ILE A 460 13.76 -5.02 19.33
C ILE A 460 13.29 -6.23 18.50
N ARG A 461 13.72 -7.45 18.86
CA ARG A 461 13.28 -8.69 18.20
C ARG A 461 11.80 -8.97 18.41
N HIS A 462 11.28 -8.73 19.61
CA HIS A 462 9.88 -8.95 19.97
C HIS A 462 8.96 -7.95 19.25
N PHE A 463 9.33 -6.67 19.22
CA PHE A 463 8.69 -5.62 18.42
C PHE A 463 8.65 -5.98 16.93
N THR A 464 9.77 -6.42 16.35
CA THR A 464 9.81 -6.95 14.97
C THR A 464 8.84 -8.12 14.75
N LEU A 465 8.74 -9.05 15.72
CA LEU A 465 7.79 -10.16 15.66
C LEU A 465 6.33 -9.74 15.83
N LEU A 466 6.05 -8.54 16.35
CA LEU A 466 4.70 -7.96 16.40
C LEU A 466 4.34 -7.26 15.09
N VAL A 467 5.24 -6.44 14.52
CA VAL A 467 5.03 -5.76 13.23
C VAL A 467 4.77 -6.76 12.10
N ASN A 468 5.46 -7.90 12.11
CA ASN A 468 5.27 -8.97 11.11
C ASN A 468 3.95 -9.77 11.25
N ARG A 469 3.09 -9.48 12.25
CA ARG A 469 1.85 -10.24 12.56
C ARG A 469 0.57 -9.40 12.46
#